data_AF-A0A8B0SSC9-F1
#
_entry.id   AF-A0A8B0SSC9-F1
#
_cell.length_a   1.000
_cell.length_b   1.000
_cell.length_c   1.000
_cell.angle_alpha   90.00
_cell.angle_beta   90.00
_cell.angle_gamma   90.00
#
_symmetry.space_group_name_H-M   'P 1'
#
loop_
_entity.id
_entity.type
_entity.pdbx_description
1 polymer ?
#
loop_
_entity_poly.entity_id
_entity_poly.type
_entity_poly.pdbx_seq_one_letter_code
_entity_poly.pdbx_strand_id
1 'polypeptide(L)' 'MAPLVQGVQTANITLRTDANYAINILGTVIQPGETKDIQIDLGAGVNTTVPIFPATNGATGQKRFHH' A
#
# COMPACT_ATOMS: atom_id res chain seq x y z
N MET A 1 2.35 24.87 12.60
CA MET A 1 3.20 23.71 12.25
C MET A 1 2.39 22.47 12.59
N ALA A 2 2.04 21.62 11.61
CA ALA A 2 1.37 20.35 11.92
C ALA A 2 2.42 19.37 12.47
N PRO A 3 2.16 18.67 13.59
CA PRO A 3 3.08 17.66 14.10
C PRO A 3 3.17 16.49 13.11
N LEU A 4 4.37 15.90 12.97
CA LEU A 4 4.55 14.64 12.26
C LEU A 4 3.82 13.55 13.05
N VAL A 5 2.95 12.80 12.37
CA VAL A 5 2.20 11.71 13.00
C VAL A 5 3.15 10.55 13.31
N GLN A 6 3.00 9.94 14.50
CA GLN A 6 3.92 8.93 15.05
C GLN A 6 3.17 7.63 15.40
N GLY A 7 3.92 6.54 15.54
CA GLY A 7 3.41 5.23 15.94
C GLY A 7 2.57 4.52 14.87
N VAL A 8 1.76 3.55 15.29
CA VAL A 8 0.93 2.73 14.40
C VAL A 8 -0.27 3.54 13.91
N GLN A 9 -0.39 3.66 12.59
CA GLN A 9 -1.50 4.29 11.89
C GLN A 9 -2.31 3.25 11.12
N THR A 10 -3.62 3.44 11.06
CA THR A 10 -4.49 2.65 10.19
C THR A 10 -4.71 3.40 8.88
N ALA A 11 -4.41 2.76 7.76
CA ALA A 11 -4.65 3.29 6.43
C ALA A 11 -5.69 2.42 5.71
N ASN A 12 -6.66 3.05 5.07
CA ASN A 12 -7.66 2.37 4.24
C ASN A 12 -7.17 2.36 2.79
N ILE A 13 -7.00 1.16 2.22
CA ILE A 13 -6.49 0.96 0.87
C ILE A 13 -7.56 0.30 0.01
N THR A 14 -7.94 0.97 -1.07
CA THR A 14 -8.79 0.40 -2.12
C THR A 14 -7.96 0.08 -3.35
N LEU A 15 -7.97 -1.17 -3.79
CA LEU A 15 -7.42 -1.53 -5.09
C LEU A 15 -8.50 -1.36 -6.14
N ARG A 16 -8.20 -0.62 -7.22
CA ARG A 16 -9.12 -0.43 -8.34
C ARG A 16 -9.57 -1.78 -8.92
N THR A 17 -10.83 -1.87 -9.31
CA THR A 17 -11.44 -3.09 -9.88
C THR A 17 -10.79 -3.51 -11.19
N ASP A 18 -10.23 -2.58 -11.95
CA ASP A 18 -9.56 -2.85 -13.23
C ASP A 18 -8.04 -3.07 -13.09
N ALA A 19 -7.52 -3.25 -11.87
CA ALA A 19 -6.14 -3.64 -11.68
C ALA A 19 -5.91 -5.05 -12.24
N ASN A 20 -4.86 -5.20 -13.07
CA ASN A 20 -4.52 -6.48 -13.69
C ASN A 20 -4.06 -7.55 -12.69
N TYR A 21 -3.63 -7.14 -11.49
CA TYR A 21 -3.06 -8.02 -10.48
C TYR A 21 -3.45 -7.57 -9.07
N ALA A 22 -3.59 -8.52 -8.16
CA ALA A 22 -3.64 -8.25 -6.73
C ALA A 22 -2.29 -7.72 -6.23
N ILE A 23 -2.31 -6.96 -5.14
CA ILE A 23 -1.11 -6.43 -4.49
C ILE A 23 -0.94 -7.03 -3.10
N ASN A 24 0.31 -7.09 -2.64
CA ASN A 24 0.69 -7.39 -1.28
C ASN A 24 1.35 -6.13 -0.67
N ILE A 25 0.79 -5.67 0.45
CA ILE A 25 1.32 -4.58 1.25
C ILE A 25 1.48 -5.08 2.67
N LEU A 26 2.71 -5.07 3.19
CA LEU A 26 3.03 -5.50 4.56
C LEU A 26 2.49 -6.90 4.93
N GLY A 27 2.40 -7.82 3.96
CA GLY A 27 1.85 -9.17 4.14
C GLY A 27 0.34 -9.28 3.88
N THR A 28 -0.37 -8.16 3.74
CA THR A 28 -1.80 -8.12 3.42
C THR A 28 -2.00 -8.14 1.92
N VAL A 29 -2.65 -9.19 1.41
CA VAL A 29 -3.06 -9.27 0.00
C VAL A 29 -4.39 -8.54 -0.20
N ILE A 30 -4.44 -7.66 -1.20
CA ILE A 30 -5.62 -6.88 -1.59
C ILE A 30 -5.96 -7.22 -3.04
N GLN A 31 -7.18 -7.70 -3.29
CA GLN A 31 -7.68 -8.08 -4.61
C GLN A 31 -8.26 -6.87 -5.37
N PRO A 32 -8.29 -6.87 -6.72
CA PRO A 32 -8.95 -5.81 -7.49
C PRO A 32 -10.41 -5.62 -7.07
N GLY A 33 -10.78 -4.37 -6.76
CA GLY A 33 -12.11 -4.00 -6.27
C GLY A 33 -12.28 -4.15 -4.75
N GLU A 34 -11.26 -4.64 -4.06
CA GLU A 34 -11.28 -4.80 -2.61
C GLU A 34 -10.77 -3.55 -1.89
N THR A 35 -11.37 -3.27 -0.73
CA THR A 35 -10.90 -2.28 0.23
C THR A 35 -10.50 -2.98 1.52
N LYS A 36 -9.28 -2.71 2.00
CA LYS A 36 -8.76 -3.27 3.26
C LYS A 36 -8.05 -2.20 4.08
N ASP A 37 -8.18 -2.33 5.40
CA ASP A 37 -7.38 -1.58 6.34
C ASP A 37 -6.01 -2.24 6.53
N ILE A 38 -4.95 -1.44 6.51
CA ILE A 38 -3.58 -1.86 6.81
C ILE A 38 -3.03 -1.02 7.96
N GLN A 39 -2.14 -1.63 8.75
CA GLN A 39 -1.43 -0.92 9.82
C GLN A 39 -0.03 -0.53 9.33
N ILE A 40 0.32 0.74 9.47
CA ILE A 40 1.62 1.29 9.11
C ILE A 40 2.26 1.82 10.39
N ASP A 41 3.42 1.29 10.76
CA ASP A 41 4.22 1.86 11.84
C ASP A 41 5.14 2.97 11.32
N LEU A 42 4.88 4.20 11.77
CA LEU A 42 5.65 5.39 11.42
C LEU A 42 6.75 5.71 12.45
N GLY A 43 6.93 4.85 13.46
CA GLY A 43 7.94 5.00 14.49
C GLY A 43 7.87 6.38 15.17
N ALA A 44 9.04 6.99 15.39
CA ALA A 44 9.15 8.30 16.01
C ALA A 44 8.91 9.49 15.05
N GLY A 45 8.16 9.28 13.95
CA GLY A 45 7.86 10.35 12.98
C GLY A 45 8.99 10.56 11.97
N VAL A 46 9.70 9.49 11.65
CA VAL A 46 10.71 9.47 10.58
C VAL A 46 10.03 8.95 9.30
N ASN A 47 10.52 9.34 8.12
CA ASN A 47 9.99 8.81 6.86
C ASN A 47 10.04 7.28 6.85
N THR A 48 8.88 6.64 6.69
CA THR A 48 8.75 5.19 6.53
C THR A 48 8.54 4.85 5.05
N THR A 49 9.23 3.82 4.55
CA THR A 49 8.99 3.26 3.22
C THR A 49 8.14 2.01 3.34
N VAL A 50 6.95 2.02 2.74
CA VAL A 50 6.04 0.87 2.72
C VAL A 50 6.17 0.15 1.37
N PRO A 51 6.68 -1.10 1.33
CA PRO A 51 6.81 -1.82 0.08
C PRO A 51 5.46 -2.33 -0.42
N ILE A 52 5.25 -2.25 -1.74
CA ILE A 52 4.05 -2.75 -2.43
C ILE A 52 4.51 -3.66 -3.56
N PHE A 53 4.09 -4.92 -3.54
CA PHE A 53 4.45 -5.92 -4.53
C PHE A 53 3.22 -6.52 -5.18
N PRO A 54 3.32 -7.08 -6.40
CA PRO A 54 2.29 -7.98 -6.92
C PRO A 54 2.16 -9.21 -6.01
N ALA A 55 0.92 -9.66 -5.77
CA ALA A 55 0.65 -10.82 -4.90
C ALA A 55 1.01 -12.17 -5.56
N THR A 56 1.38 -12.16 -6.85
CA THR A 56 1.81 -13.32 -7.62
C THR A 56 3.30 -13.20 -7.96
N ASN A 57 4.08 -14.22 -7.62
CA ASN A 57 5.50 -14.29 -7.95
C ASN A 57 5.70 -14.18 -9.47
N GLY A 58 6.59 -13.28 -9.91
CA GLY A 58 6.92 -13.06 -11.31
C GLY A 58 5.99 -12.09 -12.06
N ALA A 59 4.91 -11.61 -11.43
CA ALA A 59 4.13 -10.52 -11.98
C ALA A 59 4.90 -9.19 -11.77
N THR A 60 4.94 -8.34 -12.79
CA THR A 60 5.47 -6.97 -12.68
C THR A 60 4.34 -6.00 -12.98
N GLY A 61 4.06 -5.09 -12.04
CA GLY A 61 3.09 -4.03 -12.25
C GLY A 61 3.66 -2.97 -13.19
N GLN A 62 2.95 -2.65 -14.28
CA GLN A 62 3.30 -1.55 -15.16
C GLN A 62 2.73 -0.24 -14.60
N LYS A 63 3.58 0.68 -14.11
CA LYS A 63 3.13 2.03 -13.78
C LYS A 63 3.25 2.93 -15.01
N ARG A 64 2.12 3.31 -15.62
CA ARG A 64 2.08 4.43 -16.59
C ARG A 64 2.02 5.77 -15.87
N PHE A 65 3.15 6.47 -15.72
CA PHE A 65 3.15 7.88 -15.32
C PHE A 65 2.79 8.70 -16.56
N HIS A 66 1.69 9.46 -16.52
CA HIS A 66 1.39 10.47 -17.53
C HIS A 66 1.97 11.80 -17.03
N HIS A 67 2.73 12.46 -17.91
CA HIS A 67 3.43 13.72 -17.68
C HIS A 67 2.49 14.93 -17.83
#